data_AF-A0A7C2UAV3-F1
#
_entry.id   AF-A0A7C2UAV3-F1
#
_cell.length_a   1.000
_cell.length_b   1.000
_cell.length_c   1.000
_cell.angle_alpha   90.00
_cell.angle_beta   90.00
_cell.angle_gamma   90.00
#
_symmetry.space_group_name_H-M   'P 1'
#
loop_
_entity.id
_entity.type
_entity.pdbx_description
1 polymer ?
#
loop_
_entity_poly.entity_id
_entity_poly.type
_entity_poly.pdbx_seq_one_letter_code
_entity_poly.pdbx_strand_id
1 'polypeptide(L)'
;MQATKEAQVLAVGYLGCCRVAFYEDGSARLFCCPDGMTLTPDLSWPLLRVVARTLERGQFQQVRQAICRALDPSSPSHWQALREMG
;
A
#
# COMPACT_ATOMS: atom_id res chain seq x y z
N MET A 1 4.00 -9.05 -23.20
CA MET A 1 3.89 -7.62 -22.83
C MET A 1 2.75 -7.50 -21.84
N GLN A 2 3.04 -7.64 -20.54
CA GLN A 2 2.04 -7.46 -19.49
C GLN A 2 1.77 -5.96 -19.36
N ALA A 3 0.52 -5.56 -19.57
CA ALA A 3 0.05 -4.23 -19.24
C ALA A 3 0.21 -4.06 -17.72
N THR A 4 1.20 -3.27 -17.31
CA THR A 4 1.32 -2.80 -15.93
C THR A 4 0.08 -1.96 -15.68
N LYS A 5 -0.94 -2.56 -15.07
CA LYS A 5 -2.10 -1.85 -14.55
C LYS A 5 -1.51 -0.81 -13.60
N GLU A 6 -1.46 0.46 -14.00
CA GLU A 6 -1.02 1.53 -13.11
C GLU A 6 -1.95 1.48 -11.89
N ALA A 7 -1.43 0.93 -10.79
CA ALA A 7 -2.22 0.77 -9.58
C ALA A 7 -2.69 2.16 -9.16
N GLN A 8 -4.01 2.33 -9.01
CA GLN A 8 -4.59 3.61 -8.66
C GLN A 8 -4.09 4.04 -7.27
N VAL A 9 -3.58 5.27 -7.19
CA VAL A 9 -3.10 5.85 -5.93
C VAL A 9 -4.31 6.31 -5.11
N LEU A 10 -4.41 5.81 -3.88
CA LEU A 10 -5.46 6.18 -2.93
C LEU A 10 -5.09 7.44 -2.14
N ALA A 11 -3.84 7.54 -1.70
CA ALA A 11 -3.36 8.67 -0.92
C ALA A 11 -1.85 8.81 -1.00
N VAL A 12 -1.37 10.02 -0.73
CA VAL A 12 0.05 10.32 -0.56
C VAL A 12 0.27 10.96 0.80
N GLY A 13 1.07 10.30 1.64
CA GLY A 13 1.50 10.81 2.95
C GLY A 13 2.94 11.29 2.93
N TYR A 14 3.31 12.11 3.92
CA TYR A 14 4.67 12.65 4.05
C TYR A 14 5.35 12.18 5.34
N LEU A 15 6.60 11.79 5.22
CA LEU A 15 7.48 11.40 6.32
C LEU A 15 8.78 12.21 6.21
N GLY A 16 8.79 13.39 6.81
CA GLY A 16 9.92 14.33 6.67
C GLY A 16 10.12 14.73 5.21
N CYS A 17 11.30 14.42 4.66
CA CYS A 17 11.62 14.66 3.24
C CYS A 17 11.14 13.55 2.29
N CYS A 18 10.63 12.43 2.83
CA CYS A 18 10.13 11.33 2.02
C CYS A 18 8.62 11.46 1.80
N ARG A 19 8.14 10.97 0.66
CA ARG A 19 6.70 10.79 0.40
C ARG A 19 6.36 9.31 0.27
N VAL A 20 5.15 8.94 0.65
CA VAL A 20 4.65 7.56 0.60
C VAL A 20 3.36 7.57 -0.20
N ALA A 21 3.32 6.89 -1.34
CA ALA A 21 2.08 6.66 -2.07
C ALA A 21 1.47 5.33 -1.64
N PHE A 22 0.18 5.29 -1.37
CA PHE A 22 -0.57 4.07 -1.07
C PHE A 22 -1.49 3.73 -2.24
N TYR A 23 -1.63 2.44 -2.52
CA TYR A 23 -2.35 1.93 -3.69
C TYR A 23 -3.57 1.10 -3.30
N GLU A 24 -4.46 0.89 -4.26
CA GLU A 24 -5.69 0.10 -4.06
C GLU A 24 -5.46 -1.37 -3.68
N ASP A 25 -4.33 -1.94 -4.07
CA ASP A 25 -3.93 -3.31 -3.71
C ASP A 25 -3.38 -3.43 -2.28
N GLY A 26 -3.37 -2.33 -1.52
CA GLY A 26 -2.86 -2.27 -0.16
C GLY A 26 -1.34 -2.12 -0.08
N SER A 27 -0.62 -2.10 -1.21
CA SER A 27 0.81 -1.81 -1.23
C SER A 27 1.07 -0.31 -1.01
N ALA A 28 2.33 0.01 -0.74
CA ALA A 28 2.81 1.37 -0.65
C ALA A 28 4.14 1.52 -1.38
N ARG A 29 4.44 2.71 -1.89
CA ARG A 29 5.74 3.07 -2.43
C ARG A 29 6.32 4.23 -1.63
N LEU A 30 7.42 3.96 -0.94
CA LEU A 30 8.20 4.96 -0.23
C LEU A 30 9.21 5.58 -1.20
N PHE A 31 9.12 6.89 -1.40
CA PHE A 31 10.06 7.66 -2.20
C PHE A 31 11.09 8.31 -1.29
N CYS A 32 12.13 7.56 -0.94
CA CYS A 32 13.34 8.06 -0.27
C CYS A 32 14.51 8.28 -1.24
N CYS A 33 14.41 7.75 -2.46
CA CYS A 33 15.35 7.88 -3.57
C CYS A 33 14.57 7.90 -4.90
N PRO A 34 15.21 8.20 -6.05
CA PRO A 34 14.55 8.24 -7.35
C PRO A 34 13.82 6.95 -7.72
N ASP A 35 14.39 5.80 -7.37
CA ASP A 35 13.81 4.49 -7.67
C ASP A 35 12.62 4.18 -6.75
N GLY A 36 12.64 4.68 -5.51
CA GLY A 36 11.67 4.36 -4.47
C GLY A 36 11.68 2.88 -4.07
N MET A 37 10.99 2.56 -2.99
CA MET A 37 10.86 1.20 -2.48
C MET A 37 9.39 0.83 -2.42
N THR A 38 9.00 -0.21 -3.16
CA THR A 38 7.65 -0.80 -3.06
C THR A 38 7.61 -1.72 -1.85
N LEU A 39 6.53 -1.61 -1.09
CA LEU A 39 6.30 -2.29 0.16
C LEU A 39 5.02 -3.09 0.06
N THR A 40 5.07 -4.29 0.58
CA THR A 40 3.93 -5.21 0.67
C THR A 40 2.88 -4.67 1.66
N PRO A 41 1.64 -5.17 1.62
CA PRO A 41 0.57 -4.69 2.50
C PRO A 41 0.89 -4.77 3.99
N ASP A 42 1.63 -5.78 4.44
CA ASP A 42 2.06 -5.96 5.83
C ASP A 42 3.01 -4.83 6.29
N LEU A 43 3.92 -4.41 5.41
CA LEU A 43 4.83 -3.28 5.65
C LEU A 43 4.14 -1.91 5.45
N SER A 44 3.07 -1.88 4.66
CA SER A 44 2.31 -0.65 4.40
C SER A 44 1.47 -0.22 5.62
N TRP A 45 1.04 -1.16 6.45
CA TRP A 45 0.27 -0.89 7.67
C TRP A 45 0.99 -0.01 8.71
N PRO A 46 2.21 -0.33 9.18
CA PRO A 46 2.94 0.53 10.11
C PRO A 46 3.23 1.89 9.49
N LEU A 47 3.49 1.97 8.18
CA LEU A 47 3.70 3.22 7.46
C LEU A 47 2.47 4.11 7.43
N LEU A 48 1.28 3.55 7.18
CA LEU A 48 0.02 4.30 7.28
C LEU A 48 -0.14 4.96 8.65
N ARG A 49 0.23 4.27 9.73
CA ARG A 49 0.17 4.83 11.09
C ARG A 49 1.14 6.00 11.30
N VAL A 50 2.33 5.90 10.71
CA VAL A 50 3.36 6.95 10.81
C VAL A 50 2.93 8.22 10.08
N VAL A 51 2.37 8.10 8.87
CA VAL A 51 1.95 9.25 8.05
C VAL A 51 0.49 9.65 8.26
N ALA A 52 -0.23 9.01 9.20
CA ALA A 52 -1.66 9.22 9.43
C ALA A 52 -2.02 10.71 9.66
N ARG A 53 -1.13 11.47 10.29
CA ARG A 53 -1.33 12.90 10.57
C ARG A 53 -1.26 13.79 9.33
N THR A 54 -0.67 13.30 8.24
CA THR A 54 -0.54 14.03 6.98
C THR A 54 -1.66 13.68 6.00
N LEU A 55 -2.55 12.76 6.36
CA LEU A 55 -3.65 12.30 5.51
C LEU A 55 -4.97 12.88 5.99
N GLU A 56 -5.86 13.16 5.06
CA GLU A 56 -7.25 13.43 5.40
C GLU A 56 -7.92 12.17 5.98
N ARG A 57 -8.94 12.38 6.82
CA ARG A 57 -9.66 11.27 7.45
C ARG A 57 -10.24 10.28 6.43
N GLY A 58 -10.73 10.78 5.29
CA GLY A 58 -11.25 9.94 4.20
C GLY A 58 -10.16 9.09 3.55
N GLN A 59 -9.03 9.70 3.22
CA GLN A 59 -7.85 9.03 2.65
C GLN A 59 -7.31 7.95 3.59
N PHE A 60 -7.18 8.26 4.88
CA PHE A 60 -6.74 7.28 5.88
C PHE A 60 -7.66 6.06 5.91
N GLN A 61 -8.99 6.25 5.88
CA GLN A 61 -9.94 5.14 5.89
C GLN A 61 -9.85 4.29 4.63
N GLN A 62 -9.70 4.92 3.45
CA GLN A 62 -9.54 4.20 2.18
C GLN A 62 -8.28 3.34 2.17
N VAL A 63 -7.13 3.90 2.56
CA VAL A 63 -5.87 3.16 2.63
C VAL A 63 -5.95 2.03 3.66
N ARG A 64 -6.52 2.31 4.84
CA ARG A 64 -6.72 1.29 5.89
C ARG A 64 -7.54 0.12 5.36
N GLN A 65 -8.63 0.39 4.65
CA GLN A 65 -9.47 -0.65 4.06
C GLN A 65 -8.72 -1.44 2.98
N ALA A 66 -7.96 -0.79 2.11
CA ALA A 66 -7.17 -1.45 1.09
C ALA A 66 -6.16 -2.43 1.69
N ILE A 67 -5.38 -1.98 2.69
CA ILE A 67 -4.41 -2.84 3.39
C ILE A 67 -5.12 -4.00 4.10
N CYS A 68 -6.21 -3.74 4.81
CA CYS A 68 -6.96 -4.81 5.48
C CYS A 68 -7.49 -5.86 4.49
N ARG A 69 -8.02 -5.46 3.33
CA ARG A 69 -8.51 -6.40 2.29
C ARG A 69 -7.38 -7.23 1.70
N ALA A 70 -6.18 -6.65 1.57
CA ALA A 70 -5.02 -7.34 1.03
C ALA A 70 -4.43 -8.34 2.04
N LEU A 71 -4.56 -8.06 3.34
CA LEU A 71 -4.09 -8.93 4.43
C LEU A 71 -5.14 -9.97 4.88
N ASP A 72 -6.42 -9.80 4.54
CA ASP A 72 -7.49 -10.71 4.95
C ASP A 72 -7.28 -12.09 4.31
N PRO A 73 -7.12 -13.15 5.12
CA PRO A 73 -6.95 -14.49 4.59
C PRO A 73 -8.15 -15.10 3.89
N SER A 74 -9.30 -14.49 4.08
CA SER A 74 -10.55 -14.80 3.39
C SER A 74 -10.59 -14.18 1.99
N SER A 75 -9.65 -13.29 1.66
CA SER A 75 -9.52 -12.64 0.36
C SER A 75 -8.73 -13.55 -0.60
N PRO A 76 -9.37 -14.11 -1.64
CA PRO A 76 -8.82 -15.20 -2.43
C PRO A 76 -7.51 -14.86 -3.16
N SER A 77 -7.26 -13.58 -3.48
CA SER A 77 -6.09 -13.18 -4.28
C SER A 77 -4.74 -13.28 -3.55
N HIS A 78 -4.69 -13.04 -2.25
CA HIS A 78 -3.42 -13.06 -1.50
C HIS A 78 -2.96 -14.48 -1.19
N TRP A 79 -3.88 -15.36 -0.80
CA TRP A 79 -3.53 -16.74 -0.42
C TRP A 79 -3.45 -17.71 -1.60
N GLN A 80 -4.15 -17.44 -2.70
CA GLN A 80 -3.88 -18.17 -3.95
C GLN A 80 -2.44 -17.91 -4.42
N ALA A 81 -1.98 -16.65 -4.39
CA ALA A 81 -0.60 -16.31 -4.75
C ALA A 81 0.44 -16.95 -3.80
N LEU A 82 0.16 -17.00 -2.49
CA LEU A 82 1.05 -17.67 -1.52
C LEU A 82 1.06 -19.20 -1.68
N ARG A 83 -0.05 -19.83 -2.06
CA ARG A 83 -0.12 -21.28 -2.32
C ARG A 83 0.62 -21.70 -3.60
N GLU A 84 0.69 -20.85 -4.61
CA GLU A 84 1.40 -21.16 -5.86
C GLU A 84 2.92 -21.05 -5.74
N MET A 85 3.44 -20.50 -4.64
CA MET A 85 4.88 -20.34 -4.38
C MET A 85 5.49 -21.42 -3.46
N GLY A 86 4.70 -22.39 -2.99
CA GLY A 86 5.15 -23.52 -2.14
C GLY A 86 4.87 -24.88 -2.77
#